data_AF-A0A923ALX3-F1
#
_entry.id   AF-A0A923ALX3-F1
#
_cell.length_a   1.000
_cell.length_b   1.000
_cell.length_c   1.000
_cell.angle_alpha   90.00
_cell.angle_beta   90.00
_cell.angle_gamma   90.00
#
_symmetry.space_group_name_H-M   'P 1'
#
loop_
_entity.id
_entity.type
_entity.pdbx_description
1 polymer ?
#
loop_
_entity_poly.entity_id
_entity_poly.type
_entity_poly.pdbx_seq_one_letter_code
_entity_poly.pdbx_strand_id
1 'polypeptide(L)'
;EQQNFWTSHFGGVYIFRDVRFPAAISTLDWKSLGEVPVPQVMDLTHRNQIADWLERNQLAEPIVQARGMDAAAVLRQKMDFILIDAADRLGIEVGDARRTELRKVAYKLGSSLPEEFLGLAALLRWVEAGGAWPKITSEHPAYFYTLRGKAGQDRDLVNMLLSELAPMDVRQMYIVHKELFYAQYATWTDRKKTYVADFLAREYQVDREGARTALFGPEPGMDELHRPEMAAGPKPARSIGRGPASGPWGGRR
;
A
#
# COMPACT_ATOMS: atom_id res chain seq x y z
N GLU A 1 -19.60 13.40 7.54
CA GLU A 1 -18.53 13.15 8.53
C GLU A 1 -17.67 12.02 7.99
N GLN A 2 -16.34 12.15 8.00
CA GLN A 2 -15.44 11.12 7.50
C GLN A 2 -15.35 9.99 8.55
N GLN A 3 -15.78 8.77 8.20
CA GLN A 3 -15.84 7.65 9.14
C GLN A 3 -14.50 6.95 9.32
N ASN A 4 -13.73 6.84 8.23
CA ASN A 4 -12.39 6.25 8.19
C ASN A 4 -11.37 7.34 7.84
N PHE A 5 -10.38 7.58 8.70
CA PHE A 5 -9.40 8.65 8.51
C PHE A 5 -8.13 8.41 9.31
N TRP A 6 -7.08 9.17 8.98
CA TRP A 6 -5.88 9.31 9.80
C TRP A 6 -5.81 10.72 10.37
N THR A 7 -5.25 10.85 11.57
CA THR A 7 -4.95 12.15 12.18
C THR A 7 -3.58 12.14 12.83
N SER A 8 -2.86 13.27 12.76
CA SER A 8 -1.59 13.48 13.45
C SER A 8 -1.75 13.73 14.96
N HIS A 9 -2.99 13.90 15.45
CA HIS A 9 -3.25 13.98 16.88
C HIS A 9 -2.81 12.69 17.59
N PHE A 10 -2.41 12.81 18.86
CA PHE A 10 -1.88 11.70 19.66
C PHE A 10 -0.66 10.99 19.05
N GLY A 11 0.11 11.69 18.20
CA GLY A 11 1.30 11.14 17.55
C GLY A 11 1.01 10.41 16.23
N GLY A 12 -0.25 10.25 15.85
CA GLY A 12 -0.67 9.50 14.66
C GLY A 12 -1.65 8.40 15.03
N VAL A 13 -2.88 8.50 14.52
CA VAL A 13 -3.90 7.48 14.75
C VAL A 13 -4.71 7.27 13.47
N TYR A 14 -4.85 6.01 13.09
CA TYR A 14 -5.80 5.57 12.07
C TYR A 14 -7.09 5.14 12.75
N ILE A 15 -8.22 5.67 12.29
CA ILE A 15 -9.55 5.33 12.77
C ILE A 15 -10.33 4.72 11.61
N PHE A 16 -10.89 3.53 11.82
CA PHE A 16 -11.77 2.85 10.88
C PHE A 16 -13.10 2.52 11.58
N ARG A 17 -14.14 3.33 11.34
CA ARG A 17 -15.50 3.14 11.89
C ARG A 17 -16.45 2.47 10.90
N ASP A 18 -16.29 2.73 9.62
CA ASP A 18 -17.12 2.22 8.53
C ASP A 18 -16.45 1.01 7.85
N VAL A 19 -16.26 -0.04 8.64
CA VAL A 19 -15.75 -1.35 8.21
C VAL A 19 -16.43 -2.44 9.03
N ARG A 20 -16.35 -3.70 8.59
CA ARG A 20 -17.01 -4.84 9.27
C ARG A 20 -16.55 -5.01 10.72
N PHE A 21 -15.27 -4.79 10.98
CA PHE A 21 -14.67 -4.87 12.31
C PHE A 21 -13.94 -3.55 12.61
N PRO A 22 -14.63 -2.56 13.21
CA PRO A 22 -14.05 -1.25 13.49
C PRO A 22 -12.81 -1.32 14.38
N ALA A 23 -11.84 -0.43 14.14
CA ALA A 23 -10.59 -0.38 14.91
C ALA A 23 -9.95 1.01 14.93
N ALA A 24 -9.13 1.25 15.95
CA ALA A 24 -8.16 2.32 16.03
C ALA A 24 -6.74 1.73 16.04
N ILE A 25 -5.85 2.29 15.21
CA ILE A 25 -4.45 1.88 15.13
C ILE A 25 -3.57 3.09 15.47
N SER A 26 -2.90 3.02 16.61
CA SER A 26 -1.97 4.04 17.08
C SER A 26 -0.59 3.87 16.44
N THR A 27 0.09 4.98 16.13
CA THR A 27 1.53 4.98 15.79
C THR A 27 2.42 4.92 17.03
N LEU A 28 1.90 5.32 18.20
CA LEU A 28 2.51 5.17 19.52
C LEU A 28 1.95 3.94 20.26
N ASP A 29 2.39 3.67 21.49
CA ASP A 29 1.79 2.63 22.34
C ASP A 29 0.26 2.80 22.40
N TRP A 30 -0.47 1.76 22.02
CA TRP A 30 -1.94 1.78 21.95
C TRP A 30 -2.60 2.16 23.28
N LYS A 31 -1.95 1.87 24.42
CA LYS A 31 -2.45 2.22 25.75
C LYS A 31 -2.50 3.72 25.98
N SER A 32 -1.71 4.50 25.25
CA SER A 32 -1.68 5.96 25.35
C SER A 32 -2.95 6.64 24.84
N LEU A 33 -3.77 5.94 24.03
CA LEU A 33 -5.04 6.46 23.51
C LEU A 33 -6.16 6.50 24.56
N GLY A 34 -6.01 5.78 25.67
CA GLY A 34 -7.06 5.65 26.66
C GLY A 34 -8.31 4.95 26.11
N GLU A 35 -9.48 5.37 26.58
CA GLU A 35 -10.76 4.85 26.09
C GLU A 35 -11.15 5.50 24.76
N VAL A 36 -11.22 4.70 23.70
CA VAL A 36 -11.69 5.11 22.38
C VAL A 36 -12.98 4.37 22.02
N PRO A 37 -13.92 5.00 21.30
CA PRO A 37 -15.24 4.44 21.00
C PRO A 37 -15.20 3.43 19.83
N VAL A 38 -14.24 2.53 19.84
CA VAL A 38 -14.10 1.42 18.90
C VAL A 38 -13.73 0.14 19.66
N PRO A 39 -14.20 -1.04 19.21
CA PRO A 39 -14.03 -2.29 19.95
C PRO A 39 -12.60 -2.82 19.92
N GLN A 40 -11.78 -2.39 18.95
CA GLN A 40 -10.41 -2.84 18.78
C GLN A 40 -9.46 -1.66 18.76
N VAL A 41 -8.44 -1.72 19.61
CA VAL A 41 -7.36 -0.74 19.69
C VAL A 41 -6.06 -1.51 19.61
N MET A 42 -5.17 -1.09 18.72
CA MET A 42 -3.87 -1.71 18.50
C MET A 42 -2.84 -0.64 18.16
N ASP A 43 -1.56 -1.01 18.13
CA ASP A 43 -0.48 -0.17 17.60
C ASP A 43 0.33 -0.94 16.54
N LEU A 44 1.28 -0.25 15.91
CA LEU A 44 2.11 -0.82 14.85
C LEU A 44 2.95 -2.04 15.27
N THR A 45 3.12 -2.29 16.58
CA THR A 45 3.81 -3.49 17.09
C THR A 45 2.93 -4.74 17.03
N HIS A 46 1.61 -4.59 16.99
CA HIS A 46 0.63 -5.68 16.87
C HIS A 46 0.50 -6.18 15.42
N ARG A 47 1.64 -6.47 14.77
CA ARG A 47 1.73 -6.82 13.34
C ARG A 47 0.79 -7.95 12.93
N ASN A 48 0.76 -9.05 13.67
CA ASN A 48 -0.17 -10.15 13.41
C ASN A 48 -1.63 -9.75 13.51
N GLN A 49 -1.98 -8.96 14.52
CA GLN A 49 -3.35 -8.53 14.74
C GLN A 49 -3.80 -7.58 13.62
N ILE A 50 -2.91 -6.67 13.18
CA ILE A 50 -3.15 -5.80 12.03
C ILE A 50 -3.33 -6.63 10.76
N ALA A 51 -2.51 -7.67 10.54
CA ALA A 51 -2.63 -8.56 9.38
C ALA A 51 -3.98 -9.29 9.35
N ASP A 52 -4.37 -9.95 10.45
CA ASP A 52 -5.68 -10.60 10.60
C ASP A 52 -6.83 -9.61 10.40
N TRP A 53 -6.71 -8.42 10.98
CA TRP A 53 -7.71 -7.37 10.87
C TRP A 53 -7.88 -6.86 9.42
N LEU A 54 -6.78 -6.63 8.70
CA LEU A 54 -6.79 -6.25 7.28
C LEU A 54 -7.46 -7.33 6.42
N GLU A 55 -7.16 -8.60 6.67
CA GLU A 55 -7.73 -9.73 5.94
C GLU A 55 -9.23 -9.87 6.21
N ARG A 56 -9.66 -9.84 7.48
CA ARG A 56 -11.07 -9.99 7.88
C ARG A 56 -11.98 -8.87 7.38
N ASN A 57 -11.43 -7.65 7.26
CA ASN A 57 -12.12 -6.52 6.64
C ASN A 57 -11.95 -6.47 5.12
N GLN A 58 -11.12 -7.35 4.53
CA GLN A 58 -10.77 -7.35 3.12
C GLN A 58 -10.20 -6.00 2.62
N LEU A 59 -9.39 -5.35 3.46
CA LEU A 59 -8.84 -4.01 3.19
C LEU A 59 -7.54 -4.03 2.40
N ALA A 60 -6.83 -5.16 2.40
CA ALA A 60 -5.58 -5.34 1.68
C ALA A 60 -5.63 -6.60 0.81
N GLU A 61 -4.81 -6.62 -0.25
CA GLU A 61 -4.61 -7.79 -1.10
C GLU A 61 -3.11 -7.99 -1.41
N PRO A 62 -2.65 -9.23 -1.65
CA PRO A 62 -1.28 -9.49 -2.07
C PRO A 62 -0.96 -8.85 -3.43
N ILE A 63 0.19 -8.19 -3.54
CA ILE A 63 0.64 -7.54 -4.79
C ILE A 63 0.82 -8.53 -5.96
N VAL A 64 1.00 -9.82 -5.67
CA VAL A 64 1.11 -10.86 -6.70
C VAL A 64 -0.25 -11.36 -7.21
N GLN A 65 -1.34 -11.07 -6.50
CA GLN A 65 -2.71 -11.41 -6.88
C GLN A 65 -3.48 -10.19 -7.43
N ALA A 66 -2.92 -9.00 -7.21
CA ALA A 66 -3.39 -7.71 -7.69
C ALA A 66 -3.60 -7.67 -9.22
N ARG A 67 -4.82 -7.34 -9.65
CA ARG A 67 -5.12 -7.16 -11.09
C ARG A 67 -4.37 -5.96 -11.67
N GLY A 68 -3.83 -6.13 -12.88
CA GLY A 68 -3.19 -5.08 -13.67
C GLY A 68 -1.82 -4.61 -13.15
N MET A 69 -1.23 -5.33 -12.20
CA MET A 69 0.04 -4.98 -11.58
C MET A 69 1.20 -5.80 -12.16
N ASP A 70 2.29 -5.14 -12.54
CA ASP A 70 3.59 -5.80 -12.74
C ASP A 70 4.23 -6.06 -11.37
N ALA A 71 3.84 -7.18 -10.76
CA ALA A 71 4.32 -7.56 -9.44
C ALA A 71 5.85 -7.71 -9.40
N ALA A 72 6.48 -8.19 -10.47
CA ALA A 72 7.92 -8.37 -10.54
C ALA A 72 8.66 -7.03 -10.52
N ALA A 73 8.19 -6.04 -11.28
CA ALA A 73 8.76 -4.69 -11.26
C ALA A 73 8.59 -4.01 -9.90
N VAL A 74 7.41 -4.14 -9.27
CA VAL A 74 7.15 -3.58 -7.93
C VAL A 74 8.05 -4.23 -6.88
N LEU A 75 8.18 -5.56 -6.90
CA LEU A 75 9.06 -6.30 -5.99
C LEU A 75 10.52 -5.88 -6.12
N ARG A 76 11.05 -5.81 -7.36
CA ARG A 76 12.41 -5.32 -7.61
C ARG A 76 12.64 -3.93 -7.03
N GLN A 77 11.70 -3.02 -7.25
CA GLN A 77 11.82 -1.66 -6.74
C GLN A 77 11.82 -1.60 -5.21
N LYS A 78 10.93 -2.36 -4.55
CA LYS A 78 10.91 -2.47 -3.08
C LYS A 78 12.24 -3.03 -2.56
N MET A 79 12.78 -4.05 -3.22
CA MET A 79 14.08 -4.64 -2.90
C MET A 79 15.24 -3.65 -3.06
N ASP A 80 15.23 -2.82 -4.10
CA ASP A 80 16.23 -1.78 -4.32
C ASP A 80 16.27 -0.78 -3.15
N PHE A 81 15.11 -0.38 -2.62
CA PHE A 81 15.06 0.51 -1.44
C PHE A 81 15.55 -0.15 -0.15
N ILE A 82 15.21 -1.42 0.07
CA ILE A 82 15.70 -2.19 1.23
C ILE A 82 17.23 -2.29 1.19
N LEU A 83 17.82 -2.52 0.01
CA LEU A 83 19.28 -2.54 -0.16
C LEU A 83 19.92 -1.19 0.16
N ILE A 84 19.30 -0.09 -0.26
CA ILE A 84 19.78 1.26 0.05
C ILE A 84 19.74 1.51 1.55
N ASP A 85 18.65 1.15 2.23
CA ASP A 85 18.54 1.29 3.68
C ASP A 85 19.59 0.46 4.42
N ALA A 86 19.79 -0.80 4.00
CA ALA A 86 20.80 -1.68 4.58
C ALA A 86 22.23 -1.16 4.36
N ALA A 87 22.54 -0.69 3.15
CA ALA A 87 23.82 -0.07 2.83
C ALA A 87 24.03 1.23 3.60
N ASP A 88 22.95 1.95 3.89
CA ASP A 88 23.02 3.16 4.70
C ASP A 88 23.45 2.85 6.13
N ARG A 89 22.74 1.91 6.78
CA ARG A 89 23.03 1.44 8.15
C ARG A 89 24.44 0.89 8.33
N LEU A 90 24.98 0.23 7.30
CA LEU A 90 26.29 -0.42 7.34
C LEU A 90 27.41 0.46 6.77
N GLY A 91 27.14 1.70 6.38
CA GLY A 91 28.15 2.61 5.82
C GLY A 91 28.76 2.14 4.50
N ILE A 92 28.05 1.31 3.72
CA ILE A 92 28.55 0.76 2.44
C ILE A 92 28.23 1.73 1.32
N GLU A 93 29.23 2.32 0.67
CA GLU A 93 29.02 3.20 -0.49
C GLU A 93 28.23 2.52 -1.62
N VAL A 94 27.26 3.24 -2.18
CA VAL A 94 26.34 2.73 -3.21
C VAL A 94 26.64 3.34 -4.60
N GLY A 95 27.77 4.04 -4.74
CA GLY A 95 28.17 4.68 -6.00
C GLY A 95 27.08 5.61 -6.54
N ASP A 96 26.80 5.53 -7.84
CA ASP A 96 25.71 6.25 -8.50
C ASP A 96 24.32 5.61 -8.31
N ALA A 97 24.26 4.57 -7.48
CA ALA A 97 23.05 3.87 -7.09
C ALA A 97 22.16 3.37 -8.24
N ARG A 98 22.77 3.14 -9.41
CA ARG A 98 22.14 2.37 -10.48
C ARG A 98 21.93 0.92 -10.02
N ARG A 99 21.01 0.20 -10.67
CA ARG A 99 20.75 -1.23 -10.40
C ARG A 99 22.01 -2.11 -10.42
N THR A 100 23.00 -1.76 -11.24
CA THR A 100 24.30 -2.45 -11.27
C THR A 100 25.05 -2.32 -9.96
N GLU A 101 25.06 -1.13 -9.35
CA GLU A 101 25.71 -0.89 -8.06
C GLU A 101 24.93 -1.55 -6.92
N LEU A 102 23.60 -1.50 -6.95
CA LEU A 102 22.75 -2.19 -5.97
C LEU A 102 22.99 -3.70 -5.94
N ARG A 103 23.23 -4.33 -7.10
CA ARG A 103 23.62 -5.75 -7.15
C ARG A 103 24.96 -6.01 -6.50
N LYS A 104 25.94 -5.12 -6.66
CA LYS A 104 27.24 -5.24 -5.97
C LYS A 104 27.07 -5.08 -4.47
N VAL A 105 26.22 -4.15 -4.02
CA VAL A 105 25.84 -3.99 -2.61
C VAL A 105 25.24 -5.28 -2.07
N ALA A 106 24.26 -5.87 -2.77
CA ALA A 106 23.66 -7.14 -2.35
C ALA A 106 24.69 -8.27 -2.23
N TYR A 107 25.62 -8.37 -3.17
CA TYR A 107 26.73 -9.34 -3.12
C TYR A 107 27.66 -9.09 -1.92
N LYS A 108 28.01 -7.84 -1.66
CA LYS A 108 28.86 -7.44 -0.53
C LYS A 108 28.18 -7.70 0.82
N LEU A 109 26.86 -7.50 0.91
CA LEU A 109 26.08 -7.81 2.10
C LEU A 109 26.07 -9.31 2.39
N GLY A 110 25.93 -10.14 1.36
CA GLY A 110 26.01 -11.60 1.50
C GLY A 110 25.01 -12.14 2.54
N SER A 111 25.53 -12.74 3.62
CA SER A 111 24.71 -13.23 4.74
C SER A 111 24.09 -12.14 5.62
N SER A 112 24.53 -10.88 5.45
CA SER A 112 23.99 -9.71 6.18
C SER A 112 22.80 -9.06 5.46
N LEU A 113 22.23 -9.72 4.44
CA LEU A 113 21.04 -9.24 3.77
C LEU A 113 19.84 -9.22 4.73
N PRO A 114 19.03 -8.14 4.75
CA PRO A 114 17.83 -8.07 5.58
C PRO A 114 16.83 -9.17 5.25
N GLU A 115 16.09 -9.64 6.26
CA GLU A 115 15.04 -10.65 6.08
C GLU A 115 13.93 -10.16 5.13
N GLU A 116 13.63 -8.87 5.12
CA GLU A 116 12.72 -8.23 4.16
C GLU A 116 13.17 -8.50 2.73
N PHE A 117 14.46 -8.29 2.44
CA PHE A 117 15.03 -8.52 1.12
C PHE A 117 14.94 -10.00 0.74
N LEU A 118 15.31 -10.90 1.65
CA LEU A 118 15.28 -12.35 1.41
C LEU A 118 13.86 -12.86 1.14
N GLY A 119 12.88 -12.38 1.90
CA GLY A 119 11.46 -12.70 1.72
C GLY A 119 10.94 -12.23 0.36
N LEU A 120 11.21 -10.97 -0.01
CA LEU A 120 10.81 -10.44 -1.32
C LEU A 120 11.55 -11.12 -2.48
N ALA A 121 12.83 -11.48 -2.30
CA ALA A 121 13.59 -12.22 -3.31
C ALA A 121 13.00 -13.63 -3.54
N ALA A 122 12.52 -14.30 -2.49
CA ALA A 122 11.85 -15.59 -2.62
C ALA A 122 10.52 -15.47 -3.38
N LEU A 123 9.75 -14.41 -3.10
CA LEU A 123 8.52 -14.12 -3.83
C LEU A 123 8.78 -13.75 -5.29
N LEU A 124 9.80 -12.94 -5.56
CA LEU A 124 10.19 -12.57 -6.93
C LEU A 124 10.61 -13.80 -7.75
N ARG A 125 11.42 -14.71 -7.17
CA ARG A 125 11.77 -15.98 -7.83
C ARG A 125 10.54 -16.82 -8.19
N TRP A 126 9.54 -16.84 -7.32
CA TRP A 126 8.28 -17.51 -7.62
C TRP A 126 7.54 -16.83 -8.79
N VAL A 127 7.42 -15.49 -8.78
CA VAL A 127 6.77 -14.73 -9.86
C VAL A 127 7.46 -14.93 -11.22
N GLU A 128 8.80 -14.93 -11.26
CA GLU A 128 9.55 -14.96 -12.53
C GLU A 128 9.79 -16.38 -13.06
N ALA A 129 10.09 -17.33 -12.18
CA ALA A 129 10.57 -18.65 -12.58
C ALA A 129 9.61 -19.79 -12.21
N GLY A 130 8.44 -19.50 -11.62
CA GLY A 130 7.48 -20.52 -11.21
C GLY A 130 8.03 -21.45 -10.12
N GLY A 131 8.91 -20.95 -9.26
CA GLY A 131 9.53 -21.72 -8.17
C GLY A 131 8.55 -22.15 -7.07
N ALA A 132 9.06 -22.55 -5.91
CA ALA A 132 8.20 -22.85 -4.76
C ALA A 132 7.58 -21.57 -4.20
N TRP A 133 6.28 -21.63 -3.84
CA TRP A 133 5.61 -20.53 -3.15
C TRP A 133 6.27 -20.28 -1.79
N PRO A 134 6.76 -19.06 -1.51
CA PRO A 134 7.44 -18.78 -0.25
C PRO A 134 6.45 -18.74 0.93
N LYS A 135 6.89 -19.24 2.09
CA LYS A 135 6.13 -19.11 3.33
C LYS A 135 6.51 -17.78 4.01
N ILE A 136 5.67 -16.76 3.81
CA ILE A 136 5.80 -15.45 4.48
C ILE A 136 4.59 -15.33 5.42
N THR A 137 4.81 -15.59 6.72
CA THR A 137 3.77 -15.41 7.75
C THR A 137 3.60 -13.92 8.06
N SER A 138 2.53 -13.56 8.77
CA SER A 138 2.28 -12.17 9.21
C SER A 138 3.37 -11.60 10.13
N GLU A 139 4.11 -12.47 10.84
CA GLU A 139 5.28 -12.09 11.65
C GLU A 139 6.51 -11.78 10.82
N HIS A 140 6.60 -12.30 9.59
CA HIS A 140 7.80 -12.15 8.78
C HIS A 140 8.00 -10.66 8.41
N PRO A 141 9.23 -10.10 8.53
CA PRO A 141 9.47 -8.68 8.25
C PRO A 141 9.02 -8.22 6.85
N ALA A 142 9.21 -9.09 5.85
CA ALA A 142 8.75 -8.86 4.48
C ALA A 142 7.21 -8.78 4.29
N TYR A 143 6.39 -9.25 5.25
CA TYR A 143 4.96 -9.49 5.03
C TYR A 143 4.21 -8.28 4.48
N PHE A 144 4.28 -7.12 5.15
CA PHE A 144 3.55 -5.92 4.70
C PHE A 144 4.10 -5.33 3.39
N TYR A 145 5.35 -5.63 3.01
CA TYR A 145 5.88 -5.24 1.70
C TYR A 145 5.23 -6.02 0.55
N THR A 146 4.58 -7.15 0.84
CA THR A 146 3.86 -7.99 -0.13
C THR A 146 2.39 -7.59 -0.30
N LEU A 147 1.91 -6.60 0.45
CA LEU A 147 0.52 -6.17 0.42
C LEU A 147 0.37 -4.80 -0.26
N ARG A 148 -0.82 -4.57 -0.81
CA ARG A 148 -1.34 -3.22 -1.15
C ARG A 148 -2.75 -3.08 -0.61
N GLY A 149 -3.20 -1.83 -0.41
CA GLY A 149 -4.60 -1.54 -0.15
C GLY A 149 -5.47 -2.03 -1.32
N LYS A 150 -6.55 -2.74 -1.00
CA LYS A 150 -7.51 -3.23 -2.00
C LYS A 150 -8.26 -2.04 -2.60
N ALA A 151 -8.68 -2.17 -3.86
CA ALA A 151 -9.52 -1.16 -4.50
C ALA A 151 -10.82 -0.92 -3.71
N GLY A 152 -11.14 0.36 -3.46
CA GLY A 152 -12.28 0.78 -2.65
C GLY A 152 -12.05 2.15 -2.00
N GLN A 153 -13.01 2.59 -1.20
CA GLN A 153 -12.97 3.90 -0.53
C GLN A 153 -11.78 4.07 0.44
N ASP A 154 -11.36 2.98 1.09
CA ASP A 154 -10.29 3.00 2.09
C ASP A 154 -8.90 2.71 1.51
N ARG A 155 -8.80 2.52 0.19
CA ARG A 155 -7.56 2.11 -0.49
C ARG A 155 -6.36 2.97 -0.10
N ASP A 156 -6.53 4.28 -0.15
CA ASP A 156 -5.43 5.23 0.07
C ASP A 156 -5.04 5.27 1.56
N LEU A 157 -6.03 5.22 2.46
CA LEU A 157 -5.80 5.15 3.92
C LEU A 157 -5.10 3.85 4.34
N VAL A 158 -5.46 2.72 3.73
CA VAL A 158 -4.79 1.44 3.97
C VAL A 158 -3.36 1.46 3.45
N ASN A 159 -3.12 2.01 2.25
CA ASN A 159 -1.75 2.13 1.74
C ASN A 159 -0.90 3.08 2.59
N MET A 160 -1.51 4.11 3.18
CA MET A 160 -0.88 4.99 4.16
C MET A 160 -0.45 4.21 5.41
N LEU A 161 -1.34 3.39 6.00
CA LEU A 161 -1.00 2.49 7.10
C LEU A 161 0.10 1.48 6.72
N LEU A 162 0.04 0.90 5.51
CA LEU A 162 1.08 -0.01 5.03
C LEU A 162 2.45 0.67 4.92
N SER A 163 2.51 1.99 4.70
CA SER A 163 3.78 2.73 4.66
C SER A 163 4.45 2.87 6.04
N GLU A 164 3.66 2.89 7.12
CA GLU A 164 4.18 2.81 8.50
C GLU A 164 4.70 1.40 8.83
N LEU A 165 4.01 0.37 8.35
CA LEU A 165 4.35 -1.04 8.62
C LEU A 165 5.53 -1.56 7.78
N ALA A 166 5.83 -0.88 6.68
CA ALA A 166 6.87 -1.19 5.70
C ALA A 166 7.72 0.07 5.36
N PRO A 167 8.43 0.64 6.35
CA PRO A 167 9.00 1.98 6.24
C PRO A 167 10.18 2.10 5.25
N MET A 168 10.73 0.99 4.75
CA MET A 168 11.78 1.04 3.73
C MET A 168 11.21 1.30 2.32
N ASP A 169 9.89 1.20 2.09
CA ASP A 169 9.30 1.59 0.80
C ASP A 169 9.07 3.11 0.73
N VAL A 170 10.17 3.82 0.48
CA VAL A 170 10.20 5.29 0.42
C VAL A 170 9.31 5.86 -0.68
N ARG A 171 9.11 5.13 -1.78
CA ARG A 171 8.24 5.58 -2.89
C ARG A 171 6.79 5.53 -2.46
N GLN A 172 6.33 4.41 -1.89
CA GLN A 172 4.98 4.31 -1.36
C GLN A 172 4.76 5.40 -0.31
N MET A 173 5.66 5.49 0.68
CA MET A 173 5.58 6.48 1.76
C MET A 173 5.48 7.91 1.24
N TYR A 174 6.34 8.32 0.29
CA TYR A 174 6.28 9.65 -0.31
C TYR A 174 4.94 9.96 -0.98
N ILE A 175 4.31 8.95 -1.58
CA ILE A 175 3.06 9.11 -2.32
C ILE A 175 1.85 9.21 -1.39
N VAL A 176 1.77 8.37 -0.35
CA VAL A 176 0.57 8.24 0.49
C VAL A 176 0.68 8.82 1.90
N HIS A 177 1.90 9.09 2.39
CA HIS A 177 2.12 9.60 3.74
C HIS A 177 3.28 10.61 3.79
N LYS A 178 3.04 11.82 3.31
CA LYS A 178 4.08 12.86 3.21
C LYS A 178 4.63 13.28 4.58
N GLU A 179 3.77 13.33 5.59
CA GLU A 179 4.14 13.68 6.96
C GLU A 179 5.18 12.68 7.51
N LEU A 180 4.91 11.38 7.41
CA LEU A 180 5.85 10.33 7.79
C LEU A 180 7.13 10.40 6.94
N PHE A 181 7.00 10.59 5.63
CA PHE A 181 8.14 10.73 4.73
C PHE A 181 9.08 11.84 5.18
N TYR A 182 8.57 13.06 5.43
CA TYR A 182 9.43 14.17 5.82
C TYR A 182 10.01 14.01 7.24
N ALA A 183 9.25 13.42 8.16
CA ALA A 183 9.76 13.09 9.49
C ALA A 183 10.94 12.12 9.43
N GLN A 184 10.85 11.05 8.63
CA GLN A 184 11.96 10.11 8.42
C GLN A 184 13.08 10.72 7.59
N TYR A 185 12.74 11.42 6.51
CA TYR A 185 13.71 12.05 5.62
C TYR A 185 14.65 12.97 6.38
N ALA A 186 14.15 13.73 7.36
CA ALA A 186 14.97 14.62 8.19
C ALA A 186 16.11 13.87 8.91
N THR A 187 15.89 12.63 9.34
CA THR A 187 16.85 11.84 10.14
C THR A 187 17.82 11.03 9.29
N TRP A 188 17.58 10.89 7.99
CA TRP A 188 18.44 10.12 7.09
C TRP A 188 19.79 10.80 6.86
N THR A 189 20.80 9.98 6.50
CA THR A 189 22.10 10.48 6.05
C THR A 189 21.96 11.27 4.75
N ASP A 190 22.87 12.21 4.50
CA ASP A 190 22.87 13.02 3.27
C ASP A 190 22.95 12.17 2.00
N ARG A 191 23.61 11.01 2.10
CA ARG A 191 23.72 10.02 1.04
C ARG A 191 22.36 9.41 0.71
N LYS A 192 21.63 8.91 1.71
CA LYS A 192 20.29 8.35 1.51
C LYS A 192 19.31 9.41 1.03
N LYS A 193 19.39 10.64 1.59
CA LYS A 193 18.60 11.80 1.14
C LYS A 193 18.81 12.09 -0.35
N THR A 194 20.06 12.18 -0.79
CA THR A 194 20.43 12.42 -2.20
C THR A 194 19.87 11.32 -3.10
N TYR A 195 20.07 10.05 -2.74
CA TYR A 195 19.56 8.93 -3.53
C TYR A 195 18.04 8.99 -3.71
N VAL A 196 17.30 9.15 -2.60
CA VAL A 196 15.84 9.16 -2.66
C VAL A 196 15.33 10.38 -3.43
N ALA A 197 15.96 11.54 -3.27
CA ALA A 197 15.61 12.74 -4.03
C ALA A 197 15.83 12.54 -5.54
N ASP A 198 16.98 12.01 -5.93
CA ASP A 198 17.30 11.71 -7.33
C ASP A 198 16.35 10.67 -7.93
N PHE A 199 16.04 9.61 -7.19
CA PHE A 199 15.06 8.61 -7.58
C PHE A 199 13.68 9.25 -7.82
N LEU A 200 13.19 10.04 -6.85
CA LEU A 200 11.88 10.68 -6.96
C LEU A 200 11.83 11.67 -8.14
N ALA A 201 12.91 12.40 -8.39
CA ALA A 201 13.01 13.34 -9.51
C ALA A 201 13.04 12.65 -10.88
N ARG A 202 13.79 11.54 -11.00
CA ARG A 202 14.01 10.87 -12.30
C ARG A 202 12.93 9.86 -12.65
N GLU A 203 12.40 9.13 -11.67
CA GLU A 203 11.45 8.05 -11.91
C GLU A 203 10.01 8.44 -11.57
N TYR A 204 9.78 9.08 -10.42
CA TYR A 204 8.42 9.40 -10.01
C TYR A 204 7.85 10.65 -10.70
N GLN A 205 8.61 11.74 -10.80
CA GLN A 205 8.08 12.99 -11.39
C GLN A 205 7.81 12.87 -12.90
N VAL A 206 8.51 11.98 -13.60
CA VAL A 206 8.34 11.76 -15.05
C VAL A 206 7.00 11.09 -15.36
N ASP A 207 6.56 10.14 -14.53
CA ASP A 207 5.29 9.42 -14.71
C ASP A 207 4.58 9.18 -13.38
N ARG A 208 4.00 10.27 -12.83
CA ARG A 208 3.31 10.23 -11.53
C ARG A 208 2.05 9.35 -11.58
N GLU A 209 1.28 9.45 -12.66
CA GLU A 209 0.01 8.74 -12.82
C GLU A 209 0.25 7.24 -13.06
N GLY A 210 1.22 6.87 -13.92
CA GLY A 210 1.61 5.50 -14.14
C GLY A 210 2.23 4.87 -12.89
N ALA A 211 3.07 5.59 -12.15
CA ALA A 211 3.62 5.11 -10.88
C ALA A 211 2.53 4.83 -9.83
N ARG A 212 1.52 5.71 -9.71
CA ARG A 212 0.37 5.51 -8.83
C ARG A 212 -0.48 4.32 -9.27
N THR A 213 -0.79 4.24 -10.55
CA THR A 213 -1.58 3.15 -11.13
C THR A 213 -0.88 1.79 -10.95
N ALA A 214 0.43 1.74 -11.15
CA ALA A 214 1.21 0.52 -10.99
C ALA A 214 1.22 0.02 -9.53
N LEU A 215 1.27 0.93 -8.56
CA LEU A 215 1.31 0.59 -7.13
C LEU A 215 -0.06 0.30 -6.53
N PHE A 216 -1.06 1.12 -6.86
CA PHE A 216 -2.35 1.13 -6.17
C PHE A 216 -3.53 0.71 -7.06
N GLY A 217 -3.28 0.41 -8.34
CA GLY A 217 -4.33 0.19 -9.32
C GLY A 217 -5.02 1.50 -9.75
N PRO A 218 -6.06 1.40 -10.59
CA PRO A 218 -6.83 2.57 -11.03
C PRO A 218 -7.41 3.32 -9.83
N GLU A 219 -7.35 4.65 -9.87
CA GLU A 219 -8.02 5.46 -8.85
C GLU A 219 -9.53 5.22 -8.90
N PRO A 220 -10.21 5.14 -7.74
CA PRO A 220 -11.67 5.14 -7.72
C PRO A 220 -12.17 6.34 -8.50
N GLY A 221 -13.14 6.15 -9.39
CA GLY A 221 -13.74 7.28 -10.10
C GLY A 221 -14.35 8.26 -9.09
N MET A 222 -14.25 9.58 -9.33
CA MET A 222 -14.88 10.62 -8.48
C MET A 222 -16.37 10.33 -8.17
N ASP A 223 -17.07 9.62 -9.06
CA ASP A 223 -18.46 9.17 -8.93
C ASP A 223 -18.68 7.97 -8.00
N GLU A 224 -17.66 7.15 -7.74
CA GLU A 224 -17.74 6.04 -6.79
C GLU A 224 -17.62 6.53 -5.33
N LEU A 225 -16.88 7.62 -5.10
CA LEU A 225 -16.69 8.23 -3.78
C LEU A 225 -17.91 9.05 -3.30
N HIS A 226 -18.81 9.45 -4.21
CA HIS A 226 -19.94 10.34 -3.93
C HIS A 226 -21.31 9.69 -4.14
N ARG A 227 -21.39 8.38 -4.39
CA ARG A 227 -22.70 7.72 -4.44
C ARG A 227 -23.12 7.38 -3.02
N PRO A 228 -24.02 8.12 -2.36
CA PRO A 228 -24.68 7.59 -1.18
C PRO A 228 -25.25 6.23 -1.56
N GLU A 229 -25.03 5.20 -0.72
CA GLU A 229 -25.64 3.89 -0.90
C GLU A 229 -27.15 4.09 -0.99
N MET A 230 -27.66 4.19 -2.22
CA MET A 230 -29.08 4.08 -2.46
C MET A 230 -29.40 2.62 -2.18
N ALA A 231 -29.89 2.37 -0.96
CA ALA A 231 -30.52 1.11 -0.59
C ALA A 231 -31.37 0.67 -1.78
N ALA A 232 -30.99 -0.45 -2.39
CA ALA A 232 -31.66 -0.94 -3.58
C ALA A 232 -33.14 -1.16 -3.25
N GLY A 233 -33.99 -0.21 -3.65
CA GLY A 233 -35.43 -0.33 -3.55
C GLY A 233 -35.88 -1.58 -4.31
N PRO A 234 -37.06 -2.14 -3.97
CA PRO A 234 -37.48 -3.45 -4.47
C PRO A 234 -37.44 -3.48 -6.00
N LYS A 235 -36.72 -4.44 -6.58
CA LYS A 235 -36.65 -4.61 -8.04
C LYS A 235 -38.06 -4.93 -8.55
N PRO A 236 -38.59 -4.19 -9.55
CA PRO A 236 -39.91 -4.47 -10.09
C PRO A 236 -39.94 -5.86 -10.75
N ALA A 237 -41.01 -6.59 -10.47
CA ALA A 237 -41.25 -7.91 -11.03
C ALA A 237 -41.27 -7.86 -12.57
N ARG A 238 -40.56 -8.81 -13.19
CA ARG A 238 -40.51 -8.98 -14.65
C ARG A 238 -41.92 -9.13 -15.22
N SER A 239 -42.35 -8.19 -16.06
CA SER A 239 -43.55 -8.36 -16.90
C SER A 239 -43.16 -8.95 -18.25
N ILE A 240 -43.75 -10.11 -18.53
CA ILE A 240 -43.72 -10.86 -19.79
C ILE A 240 -44.48 -10.08 -20.87
N GLY A 241 -43.80 -9.77 -21.98
CA GLY A 241 -44.38 -9.58 -23.33
C GLY A 241 -45.09 -8.26 -23.64
N ARG A 242 -44.68 -7.61 -24.75
CA ARG A 242 -45.50 -7.33 -25.97
C ARG A 242 -44.96 -6.11 -26.77
N GLY A 243 -44.46 -6.37 -27.98
CA GLY A 243 -44.51 -5.48 -29.16
C GLY A 243 -43.61 -4.23 -29.20
N PRO A 244 -43.27 -3.72 -30.41
CA PRO A 244 -42.41 -2.55 -30.58
C PRO A 244 -43.18 -1.27 -30.25
N ALA A 245 -42.72 -0.54 -29.24
CA ALA A 245 -43.22 0.80 -28.92
C ALA A 245 -42.58 1.82 -29.86
N SER A 246 -43.39 2.32 -30.80
CA SER A 246 -43.15 3.58 -31.48
C SER A 246 -43.20 4.73 -30.47
N GLY A 247 -42.15 5.54 -30.43
CA GLY A 247 -42.10 6.73 -29.58
C GLY A 247 -42.94 7.89 -30.15
N PRO A 248 -43.46 8.80 -29.30
CA PRO A 248 -44.43 9.82 -29.70
C PRO A 248 -43.79 11.08 -30.34
N TRP A 249 -42.55 11.00 -30.83
CA TRP A 249 -41.86 12.11 -31.49
C TRP A 249 -41.21 11.63 -32.78
N GLY A 250 -42.01 11.65 -33.85
CA GLY A 250 -41.61 11.37 -35.22
C GLY A 250 -42.57 12.06 -36.17
N GLY A 251 -42.54 13.40 -36.16
CA GLY A 251 -43.19 14.21 -37.19
C GLY A 251 -42.58 13.91 -38.56
N ARG A 252 -43.46 13.74 -39.55
CA ARG A 252 -43.12 13.50 -40.96
C ARG A 252 -42.59 14.78 -41.62
N ARG A 253 -42.15 14.64 -42.87
CA ARG A 253 -42.42 15.70 -43.86
C ARG A 253 -43.91 16.07 -43.87
#